data_AF-A0A2S2NY54-F1
#
_entry.id   AF-A0A2S2NY54-F1
#
_cell.length_a   1.000
_cell.length_b   1.000
_cell.length_c   1.000
_cell.angle_alpha   90.00
_cell.angle_beta   90.00
_cell.angle_gamma   90.00
#
_symmetry.space_group_name_H-M   'P 1'
#
loop_
_entity.id
_entity.type
_entity.pdbx_description
1 polymer ?
#
loop_
_entity_poly.entity_id
_entity_poly.type
_entity_poly.pdbx_seq_one_letter_code
_entity_poly.pdbx_strand_id
1 'polypeptide(L)'
;WDLSVFEGEWVRGATAGGCDVSQESFSSNPQYNITIENSDDNDNENMYTVIISLMKKYRQRHRKGDMNSLSINIILFDLNKSNSVPKPLDIDFFYNNTALYKFHSLKYNPREISKRLMVPPGKYCIVPCTTNQNEAGEFLLRVYSEKKNNLEEFDNEVGMCPINDKFKKLALYTNKNEDSNGKLKKYFLKVAGSDKEVDWMELKDILDFAMKQEPGNIRFSNDVCRCLIAMMDWDRSGKLGFKEFQSLWLNIKHWKVVFQAFDIKNKGYIKGYYLRPALSSVGYSIKTRTINTMCHRYASRKGYIMFDDFIMCAIRLKTTIDIFKERDPGNKNVASFTLEEWVEKTFHS
;
A
#
# COMPACT_ATOMS: atom_id res chain seq x y z
N TRP A 1 -25.13 15.41 -20.27
CA TRP A 1 -23.83 14.84 -19.90
C TRP A 1 -23.67 15.00 -18.40
N ASP A 2 -23.69 13.89 -17.70
CA ASP A 2 -23.28 13.79 -16.30
C ASP A 2 -21.75 13.70 -16.25
N LEU A 3 -21.10 14.45 -15.36
CA LEU A 3 -19.64 14.57 -15.29
C LEU A 3 -19.12 14.12 -13.93
N SER A 4 -18.19 13.16 -13.96
CA SER A 4 -17.41 12.73 -12.80
C SER A 4 -15.93 13.00 -12.99
N VAL A 5 -15.24 13.39 -11.92
CA VAL A 5 -13.84 13.83 -11.95
C VAL A 5 -13.04 13.22 -10.81
N PHE A 6 -11.86 12.68 -11.10
CA PHE A 6 -10.88 12.25 -10.11
C PHE A 6 -9.49 12.79 -10.41
N GLU A 7 -8.80 13.19 -9.35
CA GLU A 7 -7.37 13.47 -9.41
C GLU A 7 -6.59 12.26 -8.89
N GLY A 8 -5.49 11.93 -9.56
CA GLY A 8 -4.65 10.82 -9.16
C GLY A 8 -3.19 11.04 -9.54
N GLU A 9 -2.35 10.09 -9.16
CA GLU A 9 -0.93 10.12 -9.46
C GLU A 9 -0.36 8.71 -9.65
N TRP A 10 0.68 8.62 -10.47
CA TRP A 10 1.57 7.50 -10.60
C TRP A 10 2.85 7.80 -9.83
N VAL A 11 3.12 7.03 -8.80
CA VAL A 11 4.34 7.13 -7.98
C VAL A 11 5.29 6.01 -8.35
N ARG A 12 6.52 6.36 -8.68
CA ARG A 12 7.60 5.42 -8.98
C ARG A 12 7.74 4.40 -7.87
N GLY A 13 7.78 3.12 -8.24
CA GLY A 13 7.89 2.02 -7.28
C GLY A 13 6.65 1.84 -6.41
N ALA A 14 5.52 2.49 -6.68
CA ALA A 14 4.27 2.24 -5.96
C ALA A 14 3.15 2.00 -6.97
N THR A 15 2.65 3.07 -7.58
CA THR A 15 1.46 3.08 -8.43
C THR A 15 1.75 3.34 -9.91
N ALA A 16 3.02 3.60 -10.26
CA ALA A 16 3.48 3.66 -11.65
C ALA A 16 3.69 2.25 -12.23
N GLY A 17 2.59 1.53 -12.45
CA GLY A 17 2.59 0.11 -12.79
C GLY A 17 2.90 -0.24 -14.25
N GLY A 18 2.83 0.72 -15.16
CA GLY A 18 2.95 0.50 -16.61
C GLY A 18 1.66 -0.04 -17.24
N CYS A 19 1.63 -0.19 -18.57
CA CYS A 19 0.41 -0.59 -19.31
C CYS A 19 0.35 -2.07 -19.71
N ASP A 20 1.43 -2.82 -19.49
CA ASP A 20 1.48 -4.24 -19.81
C ASP A 20 0.77 -5.05 -18.73
N VAL A 21 -0.44 -5.51 -19.05
CA VAL A 21 -1.30 -6.31 -18.15
C VAL A 21 -0.66 -7.62 -17.70
N SER A 22 0.36 -8.10 -18.41
CA SER A 22 1.07 -9.33 -18.04
C SER A 22 2.17 -9.10 -16.99
N GLN A 23 2.45 -7.84 -16.64
CA GLN A 23 3.47 -7.50 -15.65
C GLN A 23 2.89 -7.42 -14.25
N GLU A 24 3.68 -7.85 -13.27
CA GLU A 24 3.30 -7.86 -11.86
C GLU A 24 2.94 -6.51 -11.26
N SER A 25 3.49 -5.44 -11.82
CA SER A 25 3.23 -4.07 -11.38
C SER A 25 1.92 -3.50 -11.94
N PHE A 26 1.29 -4.14 -12.93
CA PHE A 26 0.11 -3.57 -13.58
C PHE A 26 -1.04 -3.32 -12.59
N SER A 27 -1.29 -4.28 -11.69
CA SER A 27 -2.35 -4.19 -10.68
C SER A 27 -2.12 -3.08 -9.65
N SER A 28 -0.91 -2.51 -9.57
CA SER A 28 -0.61 -1.40 -8.68
C SER A 28 -1.00 -0.03 -9.24
N ASN A 29 -1.33 0.06 -10.54
CA ASN A 29 -1.90 1.29 -11.09
C ASN A 29 -3.20 1.66 -10.35
N PRO A 30 -3.52 2.97 -10.21
CA PRO A 30 -4.80 3.39 -9.69
C PRO A 30 -5.96 2.77 -10.49
N GLN A 31 -7.04 2.41 -9.80
CA GLN A 31 -8.21 1.77 -10.39
C GLN A 31 -9.46 2.58 -10.02
N TYR A 32 -10.35 2.78 -10.98
CA TYR A 32 -11.59 3.52 -10.77
C TYR A 32 -12.77 2.70 -11.29
N ASN A 33 -13.77 2.50 -10.44
CA ASN A 33 -14.99 1.81 -10.82
C ASN A 33 -16.00 2.85 -11.29
N ILE A 34 -16.61 2.59 -12.44
CA ILE A 34 -17.73 3.37 -12.94
C ILE A 34 -18.96 2.48 -13.07
N THR A 35 -20.06 2.92 -12.48
CA THR A 35 -21.37 2.30 -12.68
C THR A 35 -22.20 3.20 -13.57
N ILE A 36 -22.69 2.68 -14.68
CA ILE A 36 -23.64 3.34 -15.57
C ILE A 36 -25.03 2.81 -15.24
N GLU A 37 -25.88 3.67 -14.71
CA GLU A 37 -27.26 3.31 -14.34
C GLU A 37 -28.12 3.11 -15.60
N ASN A 38 -29.00 2.11 -15.56
CA ASN A 38 -30.05 1.96 -16.57
C ASN A 38 -31.12 3.03 -16.30
N SER A 39 -31.61 3.71 -17.33
CA SER A 39 -32.78 4.58 -17.16
C SER A 39 -34.05 3.76 -17.21
N ASP A 40 -34.97 3.99 -16.28
CA ASP A 40 -36.33 3.40 -16.28
C ASP A 40 -37.22 3.93 -17.43
N ASP A 41 -36.70 4.87 -18.22
CA ASP A 41 -37.35 5.35 -19.44
C ASP A 41 -37.48 4.18 -20.42
N ASN A 42 -38.65 4.02 -21.05
CA ASN A 42 -38.98 2.99 -22.05
C ASN A 42 -38.15 3.10 -23.36
N ASP A 43 -36.92 3.60 -23.28
CA ASP A 43 -35.97 3.65 -24.37
C ASP A 43 -35.51 2.21 -24.65
N ASN A 44 -35.76 1.71 -25.86
CA ASN A 44 -35.20 0.44 -26.36
C ASN A 44 -33.66 0.50 -26.54
N GLU A 45 -32.98 1.48 -25.95
CA GLU A 45 -31.55 1.72 -26.08
C GLU A 45 -30.77 0.89 -25.05
N ASN A 46 -30.10 -0.15 -25.53
CA ASN A 46 -29.25 -1.02 -24.72
C ASN A 46 -27.82 -0.50 -24.55
N MET A 47 -27.50 0.71 -25.04
CA MET A 47 -26.14 1.24 -25.12
C MET A 47 -26.13 2.75 -24.84
N TYR A 48 -25.25 3.20 -23.96
CA TYR A 48 -25.09 4.61 -23.61
C TYR A 48 -23.73 5.13 -24.02
N THR A 49 -23.69 6.40 -24.42
CA THR A 49 -22.43 7.06 -24.74
C THR A 49 -21.70 7.48 -23.47
N VAL A 50 -20.44 7.07 -23.38
CA VAL A 50 -19.48 7.46 -22.33
C VAL A 50 -18.21 8.00 -22.97
N ILE A 51 -17.70 9.12 -22.46
CA ILE A 51 -16.43 9.72 -22.86
C ILE A 51 -15.49 9.67 -21.67
N ILE A 52 -14.39 8.95 -21.81
CA ILE A 52 -13.34 8.87 -20.79
C ILE A 52 -12.16 9.71 -21.26
N SER A 53 -11.73 10.66 -20.43
CA SER A 53 -10.64 11.62 -20.68
C SER A 53 -9.60 11.51 -19.58
N LEU A 54 -8.33 11.32 -19.95
CA LEU A 54 -7.19 11.29 -19.05
C LEU A 54 -6.21 12.39 -19.45
N MET A 55 -6.00 13.37 -18.56
CA MET A 55 -5.10 14.50 -18.78
C MET A 55 -3.94 14.47 -17.80
N LYS A 56 -2.72 14.74 -18.27
CA LYS A 56 -1.53 14.97 -17.43
C LYS A 56 -1.62 16.31 -16.71
N LYS A 57 -1.29 16.35 -15.43
CA LYS A 57 -1.11 17.58 -14.66
C LYS A 57 0.36 18.03 -14.74
N TYR A 58 0.58 19.32 -15.01
CA TYR A 58 1.92 19.90 -14.99
C TYR A 58 2.32 20.22 -13.55
N ARG A 59 3.43 19.63 -13.08
CA ARG A 59 4.12 20.13 -11.89
C ARG A 59 4.98 21.33 -12.28
N GLN A 60 4.69 22.51 -11.72
CA GLN A 60 5.47 23.74 -11.94
C GLN A 60 6.98 23.59 -11.61
N ARG A 61 7.37 22.57 -10.84
CA ARG A 61 8.75 22.33 -10.37
C ARG A 61 9.56 21.33 -11.18
N HIS A 62 8.95 20.58 -12.12
CA HIS A 62 9.71 19.66 -12.98
C HIS A 62 10.33 20.44 -14.14
N ARG A 63 11.64 20.23 -14.39
CA ARG A 63 12.33 20.82 -15.55
C ARG A 63 11.53 20.48 -16.80
N LYS A 64 11.36 21.44 -17.71
CA LYS A 64 10.61 21.31 -18.99
C LYS A 64 10.90 20.03 -19.83
N GLY A 65 11.96 19.27 -19.52
CA GLY A 65 12.36 18.05 -20.22
C GLY A 65 11.70 16.73 -19.74
N ASP A 66 11.41 16.53 -18.45
CA ASP A 66 11.07 15.20 -17.91
C ASP A 66 9.63 14.73 -18.22
N MET A 67 8.70 15.64 -18.51
CA MET A 67 7.30 15.30 -18.83
C MET A 67 7.02 15.24 -20.34
N ASN A 68 8.00 15.59 -21.18
CA ASN A 68 7.83 15.58 -22.64
C ASN A 68 7.92 14.16 -23.25
N SER A 69 8.14 13.13 -22.44
CA SER A 69 8.16 11.72 -22.87
C SER A 69 7.11 10.83 -22.21
N LEU A 70 6.36 11.32 -21.21
CA LEU A 70 5.43 10.49 -20.44
C LEU A 70 4.28 10.02 -21.32
N SER A 71 4.26 8.78 -21.78
CA SER A 71 3.15 8.26 -22.58
C SER A 71 2.05 7.72 -21.66
N ILE A 72 0.81 8.17 -21.84
CA ILE A 72 -0.34 7.80 -21.00
C ILE A 72 -1.32 6.92 -21.78
N ASN A 73 -1.99 6.03 -21.06
CA ASN A 73 -2.94 5.06 -21.58
C ASN A 73 -4.13 4.91 -20.63
N ILE A 74 -5.25 4.46 -21.17
CA ILE A 74 -6.43 4.05 -20.39
C ILE A 74 -6.76 2.63 -20.80
N ILE A 75 -6.93 1.74 -19.82
CA ILE A 75 -7.40 0.38 -20.06
C ILE A 75 -8.75 0.21 -19.35
N LEU A 76 -9.75 -0.30 -20.08
CA LEU A 76 -11.10 -0.51 -19.58
C LEU A 76 -11.41 -2.00 -19.48
N PHE A 77 -11.91 -2.44 -18.33
CA PHE A 77 -12.38 -3.80 -18.10
C PHE A 77 -13.88 -3.82 -17.82
N ASP A 78 -14.57 -4.85 -18.33
CA ASP A 78 -15.99 -5.11 -18.10
C ASP A 78 -16.15 -5.98 -16.85
N LEU A 79 -16.84 -5.47 -15.83
CA LEU A 79 -17.06 -6.20 -14.57
C LEU A 79 -18.44 -6.89 -14.53
N ASN A 80 -19.26 -6.75 -15.57
CA ASN A 80 -20.61 -7.31 -15.59
C ASN A 80 -20.64 -8.85 -15.71
N LYS A 81 -19.53 -9.45 -16.14
CA LYS A 81 -19.42 -10.90 -16.35
C LYS A 81 -19.12 -11.69 -15.09
N SER A 82 -18.74 -11.02 -14.01
CA SER A 82 -18.30 -11.67 -12.77
C SER A 82 -19.20 -11.25 -11.61
N ASN A 83 -19.81 -12.22 -10.93
CA ASN A 83 -20.69 -11.96 -9.78
C ASN A 83 -19.96 -11.30 -8.61
N SER A 84 -18.66 -11.57 -8.46
CA SER A 84 -17.80 -10.98 -7.45
C SER A 84 -16.38 -10.85 -8.00
N VAL A 85 -15.75 -9.71 -7.76
CA VAL A 85 -14.36 -9.42 -8.14
C VAL A 85 -13.62 -8.89 -6.92
N PRO A 86 -12.30 -9.13 -6.80
CA PRO A 86 -11.51 -8.53 -5.74
C PRO A 86 -11.55 -7.01 -5.84
N LYS A 87 -11.48 -6.32 -4.69
CA LYS A 87 -11.32 -4.88 -4.60
C LYS A 87 -9.99 -4.62 -3.86
N PRO A 88 -9.05 -3.82 -4.41
CA PRO A 88 -8.93 -3.53 -5.85
C PRO A 88 -8.78 -4.83 -6.67
N LEU A 89 -8.88 -4.74 -8.00
CA LEU A 89 -8.60 -5.88 -8.87
C LEU A 89 -7.14 -6.29 -8.72
N ASP A 90 -6.90 -7.58 -8.54
CA ASP A 90 -5.56 -8.13 -8.38
C ASP A 90 -4.97 -8.59 -9.72
N ILE A 91 -3.75 -9.09 -9.67
CA ILE A 91 -3.04 -9.57 -10.86
C ILE A 91 -3.75 -10.77 -11.51
N ASP A 92 -4.36 -11.64 -10.70
CA ASP A 92 -5.06 -12.83 -11.18
C ASP A 92 -6.32 -12.44 -11.97
N PHE A 93 -7.03 -11.39 -11.55
CA PHE A 93 -8.12 -10.83 -12.35
C PHE A 93 -7.61 -10.37 -13.73
N PHE A 94 -6.53 -9.59 -13.79
CA PHE A 94 -6.04 -9.02 -15.05
C PHE A 94 -5.46 -10.07 -15.99
N TYR A 95 -4.87 -11.16 -15.49
CA TYR A 95 -4.43 -12.28 -16.32
C TYR A 95 -5.60 -13.06 -16.91
N ASN A 96 -6.67 -13.25 -16.15
CA ASN A 96 -7.81 -14.09 -16.55
C ASN A 96 -8.88 -13.34 -17.35
N ASN A 97 -8.84 -12.01 -17.40
CA ASN A 97 -9.84 -11.19 -18.06
C ASN A 97 -9.22 -10.34 -19.18
N THR A 98 -9.86 -10.34 -20.34
CA THR A 98 -9.47 -9.49 -21.46
C THR A 98 -9.97 -8.06 -21.23
N ALA A 99 -9.11 -7.08 -21.49
CA ALA A 99 -9.52 -5.69 -21.50
C ALA A 99 -10.58 -5.48 -22.58
N LEU A 100 -11.68 -4.82 -22.21
CA LEU A 100 -12.72 -4.41 -23.16
C LEU A 100 -12.15 -3.43 -24.17
N TYR A 101 -11.31 -2.51 -23.70
CA TYR A 101 -10.57 -1.60 -24.55
C TYR A 101 -9.21 -1.20 -23.98
N LYS A 102 -8.26 -0.88 -24.88
CA LYS A 102 -6.97 -0.28 -24.56
C LYS A 102 -6.80 0.97 -25.41
N PHE A 103 -6.71 2.13 -24.76
CA PHE A 103 -6.58 3.43 -25.43
C PHE A 103 -5.20 4.01 -25.22
N HIS A 104 -4.55 4.36 -26.33
CA HIS A 104 -3.33 5.15 -26.38
C HIS A 104 -3.50 6.23 -27.44
N SER A 105 -2.72 7.30 -27.34
CA SER A 105 -2.71 8.36 -28.35
C SER A 105 -1.90 7.96 -29.58
N LEU A 106 -2.43 8.24 -30.76
CA LEU A 106 -1.68 8.22 -32.02
C LEU A 106 -0.79 9.47 -32.19
N LYS A 107 -1.15 10.57 -31.52
CA LYS A 107 -0.32 11.79 -31.49
C LYS A 107 0.88 11.57 -30.58
N TYR A 108 2.03 12.15 -30.94
CA TYR A 108 3.21 12.17 -30.09
C TYR A 108 2.93 12.95 -28.79
N ASN A 109 3.03 12.26 -27.66
CA ASN A 109 2.95 12.79 -26.30
C ASN A 109 1.85 13.86 -26.06
N PRO A 110 0.55 13.55 -26.22
CA PRO A 110 -0.47 14.55 -25.96
C PRO A 110 -0.58 14.83 -24.47
N ARG A 111 -1.02 16.03 -24.13
CA ARG A 111 -1.37 16.35 -22.74
C ARG A 111 -2.58 15.55 -22.24
N GLU A 112 -3.50 15.21 -23.14
CA GLU A 112 -4.76 14.54 -22.85
C GLU A 112 -5.08 13.48 -23.90
N ILE A 113 -5.59 12.34 -23.46
CA ILE A 113 -6.22 11.34 -24.31
C ILE A 113 -7.70 11.22 -23.94
N SER A 114 -8.56 11.21 -24.95
CA SER A 114 -10.00 11.13 -24.77
C SER A 114 -10.60 10.14 -25.75
N LYS A 115 -11.50 9.29 -25.25
CA LYS A 115 -12.17 8.28 -26.07
C LYS A 115 -13.67 8.29 -25.78
N ARG A 116 -14.45 8.42 -26.85
CA ARG A 116 -15.90 8.16 -26.84
C ARG A 116 -16.16 6.68 -27.07
N LEU A 117 -17.03 6.11 -26.25
CA LEU A 117 -17.43 4.71 -26.23
C LEU A 117 -18.95 4.62 -26.16
N MET A 118 -19.49 3.53 -26.68
CA MET A 118 -20.85 3.09 -26.39
C MET A 118 -20.74 1.81 -25.57
N VAL A 119 -21.35 1.80 -24.39
CA VAL A 119 -21.33 0.66 -23.46
C VAL A 119 -22.74 0.40 -22.93
N PRO A 120 -23.12 -0.85 -22.66
CA PRO A 120 -24.38 -1.11 -21.97
C PRO A 120 -24.35 -0.59 -20.52
N PRO A 121 -25.51 -0.39 -19.88
CA PRO A 121 -25.56 -0.16 -18.44
C PRO A 121 -24.86 -1.29 -17.68
N GLY A 122 -24.14 -0.93 -16.61
CA GLY A 122 -23.32 -1.89 -15.88
C GLY A 122 -22.09 -1.28 -15.19
N LYS A 123 -21.20 -2.15 -14.73
CA LYS A 123 -19.99 -1.81 -13.97
C LYS A 123 -18.73 -2.03 -14.80
N TYR A 124 -17.83 -1.06 -14.78
CA TYR A 124 -16.56 -1.10 -15.50
C TYR A 124 -15.41 -0.62 -14.63
N CYS A 125 -14.21 -1.15 -14.84
CA CYS A 125 -12.99 -0.66 -14.20
C CYS A 125 -12.11 0.09 -15.21
N ILE A 126 -11.79 1.33 -14.87
CA ILE A 126 -10.87 2.20 -15.60
C ILE A 126 -9.52 2.14 -14.90
N VAL A 127 -8.48 1.72 -15.63
CA VAL A 127 -7.09 1.70 -15.17
C VAL A 127 -6.29 2.73 -15.97
N PRO A 128 -6.09 3.96 -15.45
CA PRO A 128 -5.16 4.92 -16.02
C PRO A 128 -3.71 4.48 -15.74
N CYS A 129 -2.88 4.40 -16.77
CA CYS A 129 -1.51 3.93 -16.65
C CYS A 129 -0.56 4.65 -17.60
N THR A 130 0.72 4.61 -17.29
CA THR A 130 1.81 5.04 -18.18
C THR A 130 2.21 3.89 -19.10
N THR A 131 2.90 4.17 -20.20
CA THR A 131 3.39 3.11 -21.09
C THR A 131 4.43 2.25 -20.37
N ASN A 132 5.43 2.88 -19.73
CA ASN A 132 6.48 2.15 -19.03
C ASN A 132 6.23 2.12 -17.52
N GLN A 133 6.73 1.07 -16.87
CA GLN A 133 6.79 1.01 -15.40
C GLN A 133 7.60 2.18 -14.84
N ASN A 134 7.30 2.57 -13.61
CA ASN A 134 8.08 3.54 -12.84
C ASN A 134 8.13 4.97 -13.41
N GLU A 135 7.34 5.27 -14.44
CA GLU A 135 7.12 6.63 -14.93
C GLU A 135 6.15 7.36 -13.99
N ALA A 136 6.66 8.36 -13.28
CA ALA A 136 5.87 9.11 -12.30
C ALA A 136 5.14 10.29 -12.96
N GLY A 137 3.94 10.60 -12.49
CA GLY A 137 3.16 11.73 -12.98
C GLY A 137 1.87 11.93 -12.21
N GLU A 138 1.24 13.08 -12.41
CA GLU A 138 -0.09 13.37 -11.87
C GLU A 138 -1.07 13.43 -13.03
N PHE A 139 -2.32 13.06 -12.77
CA PHE A 139 -3.35 13.04 -13.78
C PHE A 139 -4.71 13.52 -13.26
N LEU A 140 -5.56 13.90 -14.21
CA LEU A 140 -6.97 14.20 -14.05
C LEU A 140 -7.76 13.23 -14.92
N LEU A 141 -8.55 12.37 -14.30
CA LEU A 141 -9.50 11.48 -14.95
C LEU A 141 -10.87 12.16 -14.97
N ARG A 142 -11.51 12.22 -16.14
CA ARG A 142 -12.87 12.73 -16.30
C ARG A 142 -13.69 11.73 -17.08
N VAL A 143 -14.92 11.49 -16.62
CA VAL A 143 -15.90 10.68 -17.32
C VAL A 143 -17.15 11.49 -17.56
N TYR A 144 -17.56 11.56 -18.82
CA TYR A 144 -18.83 12.16 -19.26
C TYR A 144 -19.75 11.05 -19.72
N SER A 145 -20.95 10.94 -19.18
CA SER A 145 -21.96 9.95 -19.59
C SER A 145 -23.28 10.62 -19.95
N GLU A 146 -24.07 10.00 -20.83
CA GLU A 146 -25.42 10.47 -21.14
C GLU A 146 -26.36 10.32 -19.95
N LYS A 147 -26.32 9.14 -19.31
CA LYS A 147 -27.04 8.81 -18.07
C LYS A 147 -26.18 9.07 -16.85
N LYS A 148 -26.80 9.07 -15.67
CA LYS A 148 -26.09 9.25 -14.39
C LYS A 148 -25.03 8.16 -14.22
N ASN A 149 -23.85 8.56 -13.76
CA ASN A 149 -22.76 7.64 -13.45
C ASN A 149 -22.31 7.78 -11.99
N ASN A 150 -21.81 6.68 -11.44
CA ASN A 150 -21.11 6.70 -10.16
C ASN A 150 -19.67 6.26 -10.37
N LEU A 151 -18.76 7.24 -10.42
CA LEU A 151 -17.32 7.03 -10.49
C LEU A 151 -16.72 7.06 -9.09
N GLU A 152 -15.99 6.02 -8.72
CA GLU A 152 -15.35 5.88 -7.41
C GLU A 152 -13.95 5.29 -7.55
N GLU A 153 -13.06 5.58 -6.58
CA GLU A 153 -11.82 4.82 -6.46
C GLU A 153 -12.14 3.34 -6.17
N PHE A 154 -11.64 2.45 -7.04
CA PHE A 154 -11.83 1.02 -6.87
C PHE A 154 -10.75 0.45 -5.95
N ASP A 155 -10.85 0.83 -4.68
CA ASP A 155 -9.83 0.56 -3.69
C ASP A 155 -10.40 0.12 -2.33
N ASN A 156 -9.57 -0.50 -1.50
CA ASN A 156 -9.95 -0.92 -0.15
C ASN A 156 -9.89 0.23 0.85
N GLU A 157 -10.72 0.16 1.89
CA GLU A 157 -10.60 1.08 3.03
C GLU A 157 -9.31 0.83 3.83
N VAL A 158 -8.82 1.88 4.48
CA VAL A 158 -7.70 1.78 5.40
C VAL A 158 -8.17 1.08 6.67
N GLY A 159 -7.41 0.10 7.16
CA GLY A 159 -7.74 -0.57 8.40
C GLY A 159 -7.03 -1.90 8.59
N MET A 160 -7.65 -2.78 9.38
CA MET A 160 -7.15 -4.14 9.60
C MET A 160 -7.78 -5.10 8.58
N CYS A 161 -6.99 -6.03 8.08
CA CYS A 161 -7.47 -7.17 7.31
C CYS A 161 -6.98 -8.48 7.97
N PRO A 162 -7.59 -9.63 7.65
CA PRO A 162 -7.11 -10.91 8.15
C PRO A 162 -5.63 -11.10 7.81
N ILE A 163 -4.84 -11.50 8.81
CA ILE A 163 -3.44 -11.90 8.60
C ILE A 163 -3.44 -13.13 7.71
N ASN A 164 -2.54 -13.17 6.74
CA ASN A 164 -2.44 -14.32 5.85
C ASN A 164 -1.97 -15.56 6.63
N ASP A 165 -2.84 -16.58 6.68
CA ASP A 165 -2.64 -17.81 7.46
C ASP A 165 -1.36 -18.56 7.08
N LYS A 166 -0.91 -18.47 5.83
CA LYS A 166 0.36 -19.07 5.38
C LYS A 166 1.53 -18.47 6.17
N PHE A 167 1.58 -17.15 6.28
CA PHE A 167 2.65 -16.45 7.00
C PHE A 167 2.49 -16.55 8.51
N LYS A 168 1.25 -16.61 9.02
CA LYS A 168 0.98 -16.89 10.43
C LYS A 168 1.52 -18.26 10.84
N LYS A 169 1.24 -19.31 10.06
CA LYS A 169 1.77 -20.66 10.29
C LYS A 169 3.29 -20.70 10.20
N LEU A 170 3.88 -20.07 9.18
CA LEU A 170 5.33 -20.03 9.00
C LEU A 170 6.05 -19.30 10.15
N ALA A 171 5.46 -18.20 10.66
CA ALA A 171 5.93 -17.51 11.86
C ALA A 171 5.80 -18.37 13.12
N LEU A 172 4.77 -19.22 13.24
CA LEU A 172 4.62 -20.14 14.37
C LEU A 172 5.62 -21.31 14.31
N TYR A 173 5.94 -21.85 13.13
CA TYR A 173 6.96 -22.90 12.99
C TYR A 173 8.36 -22.40 13.35
N THR A 174 8.70 -21.19 12.91
CA THR A 174 9.95 -20.50 13.33
C THR A 174 9.98 -20.14 14.82
N ASN A 175 8.83 -20.22 15.52
CA ASN A 175 8.77 -20.10 16.98
C ASN A 175 8.86 -21.42 17.74
N LYS A 176 8.44 -22.55 17.13
CA LYS A 176 8.47 -23.89 17.75
C LYS A 176 9.81 -24.60 17.61
N ASN A 177 10.50 -24.38 16.50
CA ASN A 177 11.90 -24.76 16.39
C ASN A 177 12.72 -23.66 17.08
N GLU A 178 13.19 -23.91 18.32
CA GLU A 178 14.55 -23.60 18.79
C GLU A 178 14.68 -23.30 20.30
N ASP A 179 15.73 -23.92 20.85
CA ASP A 179 16.63 -23.51 21.93
C ASP A 179 16.96 -21.98 21.99
N SER A 180 16.62 -21.22 20.95
CA SER A 180 16.91 -19.80 20.74
C SER A 180 16.01 -18.84 21.51
N ASN A 181 14.78 -19.19 21.88
CA ASN A 181 13.99 -18.33 22.78
C ASN A 181 14.61 -18.29 24.18
N GLY A 182 15.20 -19.40 24.63
CA GLY A 182 15.97 -19.46 25.88
C GLY A 182 17.27 -18.66 25.79
N LYS A 183 18.01 -18.78 24.68
CA LYS A 183 19.23 -18.00 24.44
C LYS A 183 18.94 -16.49 24.35
N LEU A 184 17.90 -16.09 23.63
CA LEU A 184 17.50 -14.69 23.50
C LEU A 184 17.02 -14.11 24.82
N LYS A 185 16.27 -14.87 25.63
CA LYS A 185 15.89 -14.44 26.99
C LYS A 185 17.12 -14.24 27.88
N LYS A 186 18.09 -15.16 27.84
CA LYS A 186 19.35 -15.01 28.59
C LYS A 186 20.14 -13.79 28.11
N TYR A 187 20.17 -13.54 26.81
CA TYR A 187 20.85 -12.38 26.25
C TYR A 187 20.16 -11.07 26.64
N PHE A 188 18.83 -11.01 26.54
CA PHE A 188 18.03 -9.89 27.02
C PHE A 188 18.34 -9.56 28.48
N LEU A 189 18.27 -10.55 29.37
CA LEU A 189 18.52 -10.32 30.81
C LEU A 189 19.97 -9.91 31.10
N LYS A 190 20.92 -10.31 30.25
CA LYS A 190 22.31 -9.88 30.35
C LYS A 190 22.47 -8.42 29.96
N VAL A 191 21.80 -7.98 28.90
CA VAL A 191 21.86 -6.60 28.39
C VAL A 191 21.09 -5.66 29.34
N ALA A 192 19.88 -6.06 29.75
CA ALA A 192 18.99 -5.31 30.64
C ALA A 192 19.53 -5.12 32.08
N GLY A 193 20.69 -5.68 32.44
CA GLY A 193 21.31 -5.46 33.74
C GLY A 193 20.39 -5.65 34.96
N SER A 194 20.41 -4.67 35.87
CA SER A 194 19.72 -4.74 37.16
C SER A 194 18.26 -4.27 37.14
N ASP A 195 17.90 -3.33 36.25
CA ASP A 195 16.53 -2.82 36.13
C ASP A 195 15.61 -3.80 35.36
N LYS A 196 16.20 -4.75 34.62
CA LYS A 196 15.50 -5.79 33.84
C LYS A 196 14.65 -5.20 32.71
N GLU A 197 14.97 -3.99 32.30
CA GLU A 197 14.36 -3.28 31.19
C GLU A 197 15.43 -2.97 30.15
N VAL A 198 15.03 -2.76 28.90
CA VAL A 198 15.96 -2.37 27.83
C VAL A 198 15.55 -1.06 27.19
N ASP A 199 16.52 -0.16 27.02
CA ASP A 199 16.33 1.04 26.21
C ASP A 199 16.53 0.75 24.71
N TRP A 200 16.45 1.79 23.87
CA TRP A 200 16.58 1.63 22.42
C TRP A 200 17.98 1.21 21.95
N MET A 201 19.05 1.56 22.69
CA MET A 201 20.43 1.19 22.36
C MET A 201 20.64 -0.29 22.69
N GLU A 202 20.19 -0.70 23.85
CA GLU A 202 20.21 -2.08 24.33
C GLU A 202 19.34 -2.99 23.45
N LEU A 203 18.14 -2.53 23.08
CA LEU A 203 17.29 -3.21 22.11
C LEU A 203 18.01 -3.39 20.78
N LYS A 204 18.73 -2.36 20.31
CA LYS A 204 19.49 -2.45 19.05
C LYS A 204 20.54 -3.55 19.12
N ASP A 205 21.30 -3.64 20.21
CA ASP A 205 22.31 -4.70 20.40
C ASP A 205 21.67 -6.09 20.38
N ILE A 206 20.51 -6.25 21.03
CA ILE A 206 19.74 -7.50 21.04
C ILE A 206 19.28 -7.88 19.63
N LEU A 207 18.72 -6.92 18.88
CA LEU A 207 18.24 -7.15 17.53
C LEU A 207 19.38 -7.44 16.55
N ASP A 208 20.49 -6.70 16.61
CA ASP A 208 21.67 -6.93 15.77
C ASP A 208 22.29 -8.30 16.07
N PHE A 209 22.34 -8.71 17.34
CA PHE A 209 22.75 -10.06 17.72
C PHE A 209 21.83 -11.12 17.11
N ALA A 210 20.51 -10.92 17.18
CA ALA A 210 19.53 -11.87 16.68
C ALA A 210 19.47 -11.95 15.14
N MET A 211 19.79 -10.86 14.43
CA MET A 211 19.76 -10.79 12.96
C MET A 211 21.09 -11.12 12.29
N LYS A 212 22.17 -11.36 13.04
CA LYS A 212 23.53 -11.53 12.52
C LYS A 212 23.68 -12.64 11.46
N GLN A 213 22.89 -13.70 11.57
CA GLN A 213 22.92 -14.86 10.65
C GLN A 213 21.84 -14.81 9.58
N GLU A 214 21.03 -13.76 9.55
CA GLU A 214 19.92 -13.65 8.61
C GLU A 214 20.42 -13.24 7.21
N PRO A 215 19.87 -13.85 6.15
CA PRO A 215 20.23 -13.47 4.79
C PRO A 215 19.74 -12.04 4.48
N GLY A 216 20.43 -11.36 3.56
CA GLY A 216 20.10 -9.98 3.17
C GLY A 216 20.71 -8.88 4.04
N ASN A 217 21.59 -9.22 5.00
CA ASN A 217 22.25 -8.25 5.90
C ASN A 217 21.24 -7.30 6.55
N ILE A 218 20.16 -7.89 7.07
CA ILE A 218 19.08 -7.19 7.77
C ILE A 218 19.66 -6.45 8.98
N ARG A 219 19.37 -5.14 9.06
CA ARG A 219 19.80 -4.27 10.15
C ARG A 219 18.68 -3.33 10.54
N PHE A 220 18.72 -2.88 11.80
CA PHE A 220 17.82 -1.85 12.30
C PHE A 220 18.56 -0.54 12.48
N SER A 221 17.96 0.54 11.99
CA SER A 221 18.42 1.89 12.27
C SER A 221 18.05 2.29 13.70
N ASN A 222 18.76 3.27 14.26
CA ASN A 222 18.50 3.79 15.60
C ASN A 222 17.05 4.30 15.75
N ASP A 223 16.52 4.92 14.69
CA ASP A 223 15.16 5.44 14.69
C ASP A 223 14.10 4.33 14.68
N VAL A 224 14.34 3.24 13.95
CA VAL A 224 13.46 2.07 14.02
C VAL A 224 13.47 1.48 15.43
N CYS A 225 14.64 1.36 16.07
CA CYS A 225 14.73 0.88 17.44
C CYS A 225 13.94 1.78 18.41
N ARG A 226 14.04 3.10 18.29
CA ARG A 226 13.24 4.05 19.10
C ARG A 226 11.73 3.87 18.89
N CYS A 227 11.29 3.77 17.63
CA CYS A 227 9.88 3.54 17.33
C CYS A 227 9.38 2.16 17.79
N LEU A 228 10.24 1.14 17.81
CA LEU A 228 9.90 -0.18 18.35
C LEU A 228 9.68 -0.14 19.87
N ILE A 229 10.49 0.64 20.62
CA ILE A 229 10.26 0.89 22.05
C ILE A 229 8.90 1.58 22.20
N ALA A 230 8.69 2.72 21.54
CA ALA A 230 7.49 3.53 21.71
C ALA A 230 6.18 2.79 21.32
N MET A 231 6.24 1.89 20.34
CA MET A 231 5.10 1.03 19.98
C MET A 231 4.71 0.02 21.07
N MET A 232 5.65 -0.38 21.92
CA MET A 232 5.52 -1.51 22.84
C MET A 232 5.57 -1.13 24.32
N ASP A 233 5.96 0.10 24.61
CA ASP A 233 6.06 0.72 25.94
C ASP A 233 4.65 0.96 26.50
N TRP A 234 4.03 -0.12 27.03
CA TRP A 234 2.64 -0.08 27.48
C TRP A 234 2.48 0.67 28.79
N ASP A 235 3.54 0.74 29.59
CA ASP A 235 3.59 1.43 30.87
C ASP A 235 4.19 2.84 30.81
N ARG A 236 4.63 3.29 29.62
CA ARG A 236 5.24 4.61 29.36
C ARG A 236 6.52 4.83 30.16
N SER A 237 7.27 3.77 30.43
CA SER A 237 8.58 3.82 31.10
C SER A 237 9.68 4.40 30.19
N GLY A 238 9.46 4.41 28.87
CA GLY A 238 10.49 4.73 27.87
C GLY A 238 11.47 3.58 27.61
N LYS A 239 11.21 2.40 28.18
CA LYS A 239 12.01 1.17 28.05
C LYS A 239 11.07 -0.02 27.80
N LEU A 240 11.65 -1.21 27.63
CA LEU A 240 10.86 -2.45 27.51
C LEU A 240 11.23 -3.46 28.58
N GLY A 241 10.21 -3.92 29.31
CA GLY A 241 10.31 -5.14 30.10
C GLY A 241 10.30 -6.40 29.22
N PHE A 242 10.66 -7.55 29.80
CA PHE A 242 10.78 -8.79 29.03
C PHE A 242 9.47 -9.25 28.35
N LYS A 243 8.30 -8.97 28.97
CA LYS A 243 7.00 -9.33 28.39
C LYS A 243 6.69 -8.50 27.13
N GLU A 244 6.96 -7.20 27.19
CA GLU A 244 6.78 -6.29 26.05
C GLU A 244 7.77 -6.67 24.94
N PHE A 245 9.04 -6.91 25.29
CA PHE A 245 10.04 -7.41 24.35
C PHE A 245 9.63 -8.73 23.70
N GLN A 246 9.05 -9.67 24.46
CA GLN A 246 8.58 -10.93 23.90
C GLN A 246 7.48 -10.72 22.86
N SER A 247 6.52 -9.84 23.13
CA SER A 247 5.46 -9.47 22.19
C SER A 247 6.04 -8.77 20.95
N LEU A 248 6.99 -7.84 21.15
CA LEU A 248 7.71 -7.16 20.08
C LEU A 248 8.44 -8.14 19.17
N TRP A 249 9.16 -9.09 19.76
CA TRP A 249 9.93 -10.08 19.04
C TRP A 249 9.06 -10.98 18.16
N LEU A 250 7.85 -11.33 18.62
CA LEU A 250 6.87 -12.05 17.81
C LEU A 250 6.42 -11.23 16.60
N ASN A 251 6.16 -9.94 16.77
CA ASN A 251 5.81 -9.04 15.67
C ASN A 251 6.96 -8.95 14.65
N ILE A 252 8.19 -8.71 15.11
CA ILE A 252 9.38 -8.64 14.24
C ILE A 252 9.58 -9.94 13.45
N LYS A 253 9.47 -11.10 14.12
CA LYS A 253 9.56 -12.40 13.43
C LYS A 253 8.50 -12.55 12.35
N HIS A 254 7.25 -12.19 12.64
CA HIS A 254 6.17 -12.26 11.67
C HIS A 254 6.42 -11.33 10.46
N TRP A 255 6.77 -10.06 10.72
CA TRP A 255 7.11 -9.09 9.69
C TRP A 255 8.31 -9.53 8.85
N LYS A 256 9.33 -10.12 9.47
CA LYS A 256 10.49 -10.70 8.76
C LYS A 256 10.09 -11.79 7.80
N VAL A 257 9.29 -12.75 8.27
CA VAL A 257 8.80 -13.86 7.44
C VAL A 257 8.01 -13.35 6.23
N VAL A 258 7.17 -12.33 6.42
CA VAL A 258 6.45 -11.71 5.30
C VAL A 258 7.42 -11.00 4.36
N PHE A 259 8.31 -10.16 4.85
CA PHE A 259 9.27 -9.43 4.01
C PHE A 259 10.12 -10.38 3.17
N GLN A 260 10.65 -11.44 3.77
CA GLN A 260 11.47 -12.45 3.10
C GLN A 260 10.71 -13.17 1.96
N ALA A 261 9.37 -13.24 2.03
CA ALA A 261 8.57 -13.80 0.95
C ALA A 261 8.51 -12.89 -0.29
N PHE A 262 8.76 -11.58 -0.13
CA PHE A 262 8.79 -10.60 -1.21
C PHE A 262 10.22 -10.15 -1.58
N ASP A 263 11.23 -10.42 -0.75
CA ASP A 263 12.65 -10.14 -1.01
C ASP A 263 13.24 -11.21 -1.94
N ILE A 264 12.90 -11.10 -3.22
CA ILE A 264 13.34 -12.04 -4.25
C ILE A 264 14.87 -11.98 -4.33
N LYS A 265 15.52 -13.12 -4.02
CA LYS A 265 16.98 -13.33 -3.93
C LYS A 265 17.64 -12.85 -2.64
N ASN A 266 16.89 -12.59 -1.56
CA ASN A 266 17.41 -12.25 -0.23
C ASN A 266 18.43 -11.09 -0.26
N LYS A 267 18.08 -10.00 -0.95
CA LYS A 267 18.95 -8.85 -1.13
C LYS A 267 18.84 -7.83 0.00
N GLY A 268 17.90 -8.00 0.92
CA GLY A 268 17.57 -7.07 1.98
C GLY A 268 16.61 -5.95 1.55
N TYR A 269 15.98 -6.07 0.38
CA TYR A 269 15.04 -5.05 -0.13
C TYR A 269 13.95 -5.65 -1.02
N ILE A 270 12.77 -5.04 -0.99
CA ILE A 270 11.65 -5.36 -1.89
C ILE A 270 11.42 -4.23 -2.90
N LYS A 271 10.84 -4.55 -4.05
CA LYS A 271 10.32 -3.53 -4.96
C LYS A 271 9.11 -2.88 -4.31
N GLY A 272 8.95 -1.56 -4.42
CA GLY A 272 7.92 -0.86 -3.64
C GLY A 272 6.48 -1.24 -4.03
N TYR A 273 6.22 -1.77 -5.23
CA TYR A 273 4.89 -2.28 -5.58
C TYR A 273 4.51 -3.54 -4.77
N TYR A 274 5.48 -4.19 -4.13
CA TYR A 274 5.20 -5.23 -3.14
C TYR A 274 4.94 -4.70 -1.73
N LEU A 275 5.13 -3.40 -1.46
CA LEU A 275 4.88 -2.84 -0.13
C LEU A 275 3.42 -3.06 0.29
N ARG A 276 2.48 -2.80 -0.63
CA ARG A 276 1.06 -2.99 -0.39
C ARG A 276 0.69 -4.44 -0.05
N PRO A 277 0.99 -5.45 -0.90
CA PRO A 277 0.68 -6.84 -0.58
C PRO A 277 1.46 -7.36 0.64
N ALA A 278 2.67 -6.87 0.90
CA ALA A 278 3.41 -7.22 2.13
C ALA A 278 2.70 -6.68 3.37
N LEU A 279 2.24 -5.43 3.36
CA LEU A 279 1.48 -4.84 4.47
C LEU A 279 0.11 -5.53 4.67
N SER A 280 -0.57 -5.91 3.59
CA SER A 280 -1.80 -6.71 3.70
C SER A 280 -1.55 -8.12 4.25
N SER A 281 -0.41 -8.72 3.94
CA SER A 281 -0.02 -10.03 4.48
C SER A 281 0.22 -10.02 5.98
N VAL A 282 0.64 -8.88 6.55
CA VAL A 282 0.78 -8.68 8.01
C VAL A 282 -0.50 -8.18 8.68
N GLY A 283 -1.57 -7.95 7.92
CA GLY A 283 -2.90 -7.61 8.44
C GLY A 283 -3.32 -6.14 8.28
N TYR A 284 -2.67 -5.36 7.41
CA TYR A 284 -3.06 -3.97 7.13
C TYR A 284 -3.63 -3.77 5.72
N SER A 285 -4.86 -3.29 5.65
CA SER A 285 -5.45 -2.76 4.43
C SER A 285 -5.15 -1.27 4.32
N ILE A 286 -4.70 -0.83 3.14
CA ILE A 286 -4.26 0.54 2.90
C ILE A 286 -4.70 1.00 1.51
N LYS A 287 -5.14 2.25 1.41
CA LYS A 287 -5.49 2.92 0.14
C LYS A 287 -4.25 3.33 -0.64
N THR A 288 -4.44 3.49 -1.95
CA THR A 288 -3.46 3.94 -2.94
C THR A 288 -2.76 5.23 -2.51
N ARG A 289 -3.51 6.22 -2.02
CA ARG A 289 -2.95 7.50 -1.55
C ARG A 289 -2.03 7.35 -0.34
N THR A 290 -2.37 6.46 0.58
CA THR A 290 -1.52 6.13 1.75
C THR A 290 -0.25 5.42 1.31
N ILE A 291 -0.36 4.47 0.38
CA ILE A 291 0.80 3.79 -0.22
C ILE A 291 1.74 4.75 -0.92
N ASN A 292 1.21 5.68 -1.72
CA ASN A 292 2.01 6.71 -2.37
C ASN A 292 2.77 7.55 -1.35
N THR A 293 2.10 7.96 -0.27
CA THR A 293 2.72 8.74 0.82
C THR A 293 3.84 7.96 1.50
N MET A 294 3.64 6.66 1.75
CA MET A 294 4.67 5.79 2.32
C MET A 294 5.86 5.63 1.38
N CYS A 295 5.63 5.35 0.10
CA CYS A 295 6.71 5.21 -0.87
C CYS A 295 7.46 6.52 -1.09
N HIS A 296 6.80 7.68 -1.02
CA HIS A 296 7.50 8.97 -1.05
C HIS A 296 8.45 9.18 0.13
N ARG A 297 8.09 8.63 1.30
CA ARG A 297 8.86 8.79 2.54
C ARG A 297 9.95 7.74 2.71
N TYR A 298 9.67 6.49 2.35
CA TYR A 298 10.49 5.32 2.70
C TYR A 298 11.09 4.59 1.50
N ALA A 299 10.61 4.82 0.27
CA ALA A 299 11.24 4.19 -0.88
C ALA A 299 12.54 4.93 -1.26
N SER A 300 13.56 4.14 -1.58
CA SER A 300 14.79 4.66 -2.20
C SER A 300 14.50 5.35 -3.54
N ARG A 301 15.46 6.13 -4.06
CA ARG A 301 15.37 6.79 -5.37
C ARG A 301 15.05 5.85 -6.54
N LYS A 302 15.35 4.55 -6.39
CA LYS A 302 15.09 3.52 -7.40
C LYS A 302 13.71 2.86 -7.24
N GLY A 303 12.95 3.18 -6.18
CA GLY A 303 11.65 2.59 -5.87
C GLY A 303 11.73 1.27 -5.10
N TYR A 304 12.83 1.02 -4.38
CA TYR A 304 12.97 -0.13 -3.47
C TYR A 304 12.73 0.27 -2.02
N ILE A 305 12.14 -0.62 -1.24
CA ILE A 305 11.91 -0.52 0.20
C ILE A 305 12.89 -1.47 0.89
N MET A 306 13.76 -0.94 1.74
CA MET A 306 14.67 -1.75 2.55
C MET A 306 13.91 -2.44 3.69
N PHE A 307 14.53 -3.44 4.33
CA PHE A 307 13.88 -4.13 5.45
C PHE A 307 13.54 -3.19 6.62
N ASP A 308 14.45 -2.30 7.00
CA ASP A 308 14.24 -1.31 8.05
C ASP A 308 13.10 -0.34 7.71
N ASP A 309 13.03 0.11 6.46
CA ASP A 309 11.94 0.93 5.93
C ASP A 309 10.58 0.21 5.99
N PHE A 310 10.55 -1.09 5.66
CA PHE A 310 9.34 -1.90 5.77
C PHE A 310 8.87 -2.03 7.22
N ILE A 311 9.79 -2.29 8.15
CA ILE A 311 9.49 -2.35 9.58
C ILE A 311 8.96 -1.00 10.08
N MET A 312 9.58 0.11 9.67
CA MET A 312 9.09 1.46 10.00
C MET A 312 7.66 1.69 9.49
N CYS A 313 7.34 1.26 8.27
CA CYS A 313 5.98 1.34 7.73
C CYS A 313 4.98 0.54 8.57
N ALA A 314 5.35 -0.70 8.96
CA ALA A 314 4.49 -1.57 9.77
C ALA A 314 4.27 -1.02 11.18
N ILE A 315 5.32 -0.51 11.84
CA ILE A 315 5.22 0.14 13.16
C ILE A 315 4.26 1.33 13.08
N ARG A 316 4.51 2.26 12.15
CA ARG A 316 3.68 3.47 12.06
C ARG A 316 2.23 3.16 11.74
N LEU A 317 1.98 2.19 10.86
CA LEU A 317 0.62 1.74 10.58
C LEU A 317 -0.05 1.17 11.82
N LYS A 318 0.63 0.26 12.51
CA LYS A 318 0.13 -0.33 13.74
C LYS A 318 -0.23 0.74 14.77
N THR A 319 0.75 1.58 15.12
CA THR A 319 0.60 2.60 16.15
C THR A 319 -0.50 3.59 15.79
N THR A 320 -0.54 4.08 14.55
CA THR A 320 -1.56 5.06 14.12
C THR A 320 -2.97 4.45 14.12
N ILE A 321 -3.12 3.21 13.65
CA ILE A 321 -4.42 2.52 13.66
C ILE A 321 -4.88 2.23 15.09
N ASP A 322 -3.97 1.79 15.97
CA ASP A 322 -4.29 1.48 17.37
C ASP A 322 -4.71 2.77 18.12
N ILE A 323 -4.00 3.88 17.95
CA ILE A 323 -4.36 5.20 18.51
C ILE A 323 -5.72 5.68 18.00
N PHE A 324 -5.99 5.51 16.70
CA PHE A 324 -7.28 5.90 16.12
C PHE A 324 -8.43 5.08 16.71
N LYS A 325 -8.26 3.76 16.81
CA LYS A 325 -9.28 2.84 17.36
C LYS A 325 -9.55 3.07 18.84
N GLU A 326 -8.53 3.42 19.62
CA GLU A 326 -8.68 3.81 21.03
C GLU A 326 -9.68 4.98 21.18
N ARG A 327 -9.73 5.88 20.19
CA ARG A 327 -10.63 7.05 20.16
C ARG A 327 -11.90 6.88 19.32
N ASP A 328 -12.11 5.71 18.73
CA ASP A 328 -13.34 5.36 18.00
C ASP A 328 -13.92 4.01 18.47
N PRO A 329 -14.39 3.91 19.74
CA PRO A 329 -14.98 2.68 20.26
C PRO A 329 -16.29 2.31 19.55
N GLY A 330 -16.94 3.28 18.91
CA GLY A 330 -18.18 3.08 18.15
C GLY A 330 -17.96 2.61 16.71
N ASN A 331 -16.72 2.47 16.26
CA ASN A 331 -16.35 2.12 14.89
C ASN A 331 -17.07 2.99 13.85
N LYS A 332 -17.18 4.29 14.13
CA LYS A 332 -17.80 5.28 13.24
C LYS A 332 -16.85 5.76 12.14
N ASN A 333 -15.60 5.29 12.18
CA ASN A 333 -14.49 5.75 11.35
C ASN A 333 -14.21 7.25 11.53
N VAL A 334 -14.45 7.76 12.75
CA VAL A 334 -14.22 9.15 13.14
C VAL A 334 -13.69 9.15 14.57
N ALA A 335 -12.52 9.75 14.77
CA ALA A 335 -11.89 9.92 16.08
C ALA A 335 -11.68 11.41 16.37
N SER A 336 -11.94 11.84 17.60
CA SER A 336 -11.74 13.22 18.05
C SER A 336 -10.59 13.31 19.04
N PHE A 337 -9.71 14.29 18.82
CA PHE A 337 -8.55 14.58 19.65
C PHE A 337 -8.52 16.07 19.96
N THR A 338 -8.11 16.42 21.17
CA THR A 338 -7.63 17.78 21.42
C THR A 338 -6.26 17.98 20.75
N LEU A 339 -5.83 19.23 20.57
CA LEU A 339 -4.52 19.51 19.98
C LEU A 339 -3.38 18.92 20.82
N GLU A 340 -3.47 19.02 22.14
CA GLU A 340 -2.46 18.50 23.07
C GLU A 340 -2.35 16.98 22.96
N GLU A 341 -3.48 16.26 23.01
CA GLU A 341 -3.51 14.81 22.82
C GLU A 341 -2.96 14.38 21.46
N TRP A 342 -3.30 15.13 20.40
CA TRP A 342 -2.81 14.84 19.06
C TRP A 342 -1.28 15.00 18.96
N VAL A 343 -0.73 16.05 19.56
CA VAL A 343 0.71 16.30 19.62
C VAL A 343 1.40 15.19 20.42
N GLU A 344 0.93 14.89 21.63
CA GLU A 344 1.49 13.83 22.49
C GLU A 344 1.53 12.48 21.76
N LYS A 345 0.40 12.07 21.16
CA LYS A 345 0.28 10.80 20.42
C LYS A 345 1.19 10.75 19.20
N THR A 346 1.41 11.87 18.50
CA THR A 346 2.27 11.90 17.29
C THR A 346 3.76 11.83 17.62
N PHE A 347 4.19 12.38 18.76
CA PHE A 347 5.60 12.30 19.19
C PHE A 347 5.95 10.96 19.83
N HIS A 348 4.97 10.29 20.45
CA HIS A 348 5.13 8.96 21.03
C HIS A 348 4.95 7.83 19.99
N SER A 349 4.65 8.13 18.72
CA SER A 349 4.38 7.13 17.66
C SER A 349 5.52 6.86 16.70
#